data_AF-A0A9D1EXV0-F1
#
_entry.id   AF-A0A9D1EXV0-F1
#
_cell.length_a   1.000
_cell.length_b   1.000
_cell.length_c   1.000
_cell.angle_alpha   90.00
_cell.angle_beta   90.00
_cell.angle_gamma   90.00
#
_symmetry.space_group_name_H-M   'P 1'
#
loop_
_entity.id
_entity.type
_entity.pdbx_description
1 polymer ?
#
loop_
_entity_poly.entity_id
_entity_poly.type
_entity_poly.pdbx_seq_one_letter_code
_entity_poly.pdbx_strand_id
1 'polypeptide(L)'
;MFSDEQKRIVAKAIIEKLGQYECPMCGCSQFSIIEEFGLHMMRPMSNPINVSWGIPYIMLVCGKCGYMSQHNAISLDVLDPETTQTLKM
;
A
#
# COMPACT_ATOMS: atom_id res chain seq x y z
N MET A 1 5.53 9.09 11.20
CA MET A 1 6.05 7.75 11.54
C MET A 1 4.91 6.96 12.17
N PHE A 2 4.61 5.75 11.69
CA PHE A 2 3.56 4.93 12.29
C PHE A 2 3.89 4.54 13.72
N SER A 3 2.87 4.50 14.57
CA SER A 3 2.98 3.78 15.85
C SER A 3 3.13 2.28 15.60
N ASP A 4 3.78 1.57 16.53
CA ASP A 4 3.93 0.11 16.43
C ASP A 4 2.60 -0.62 16.34
N GLU A 5 1.53 -0.05 16.90
CA GLU A 5 0.18 -0.59 16.79
C GLU A 5 -0.38 -0.48 15.37
N GLN A 6 -0.21 0.67 14.71
CA GLN A 6 -0.61 0.82 13.31
C GLN A 6 0.17 -0.13 12.41
N LYS A 7 1.47 -0.32 12.66
CA LYS A 7 2.29 -1.30 11.92
C LYS A 7 1.76 -2.73 12.06
N ARG A 8 1.34 -3.13 13.27
CA ARG A 8 0.74 -4.44 13.51
C ARG A 8 -0.60 -4.62 12.81
N ILE A 9 -1.46 -3.59 12.81
CA ILE A 9 -2.75 -3.61 12.11
C ILE A 9 -2.52 -3.80 10.61
N VAL A 10 -1.59 -3.04 10.03
CA VAL A 10 -1.21 -3.16 8.61
C VAL A 10 -0.72 -4.57 8.30
N ALA A 11 0.24 -5.07 9.08
CA ALA A 11 0.83 -6.38 8.87
C ALA A 11 -0.22 -7.49 8.99
N LYS A 12 -1.10 -7.40 9.98
CA LYS A 12 -2.19 -8.35 10.18
C LYS A 12 -3.18 -8.33 9.02
N ALA A 13 -3.63 -7.15 8.58
CA ALA A 13 -4.57 -7.02 7.47
C ALA A 13 -4.00 -7.56 6.15
N ILE A 14 -2.71 -7.33 5.91
CA ILE A 14 -2.00 -7.87 4.75
C ILE A 14 -1.94 -9.40 4.81
N ILE A 15 -1.56 -9.97 5.96
CA ILE A 15 -1.50 -11.42 6.15
C ILE A 15 -2.89 -12.06 6.00
N GLU A 16 -3.92 -11.45 6.59
CA GLU A 16 -5.29 -11.97 6.56
C GLU A 16 -5.91 -11.88 5.16
N LYS A 17 -5.68 -10.79 4.41
CA LYS A 17 -6.29 -10.58 3.09
C LYS A 17 -5.51 -11.19 1.94
N LEU A 18 -4.17 -11.17 1.99
CA LEU A 18 -3.36 -11.75 0.92
C LEU A 18 -3.15 -13.27 1.09
N GLY A 19 -3.41 -13.81 2.28
CA GLY A 19 -3.27 -15.24 2.56
C GLY A 19 -1.88 -15.76 2.25
N GLN A 20 -1.79 -16.85 1.46
CA GLN A 20 -0.51 -17.32 0.91
C GLN A 20 -0.07 -16.42 -0.25
N TYR A 21 0.55 -15.30 0.09
CA TYR A 21 1.19 -14.43 -0.88
C TYR A 21 2.62 -14.91 -1.13
N GLU A 22 2.92 -15.27 -2.38
CA GLU A 22 4.26 -15.66 -2.82
C GLU A 22 4.83 -14.63 -3.78
N CYS A 23 6.14 -14.41 -3.69
CA CYS A 23 6.85 -13.50 -4.58
C CYS A 23 6.81 -14.06 -6.01
N PRO A 24 6.25 -13.32 -6.99
CA PRO A 24 6.13 -13.78 -8.37
C PRO A 24 7.49 -13.99 -9.05
N MET A 25 8.56 -13.41 -8.49
CA MET A 25 9.91 -13.53 -9.02
C MET A 25 10.69 -14.73 -8.46
N CYS A 26 10.43 -15.16 -7.23
CA CYS A 26 11.29 -16.16 -6.57
C CYS A 26 10.58 -17.17 -5.66
N GLY A 27 9.23 -17.13 -5.60
CA GLY A 27 8.39 -18.02 -4.79
C GLY A 27 8.51 -17.84 -3.27
N CYS A 28 9.24 -16.83 -2.80
CA CYS A 28 9.40 -16.59 -1.37
C CYS A 28 8.15 -15.93 -0.77
N SER A 29 7.71 -16.39 0.40
CA SER A 29 6.59 -15.82 1.16
C SER A 29 7.03 -14.85 2.26
N GLN A 30 8.33 -14.53 2.35
CA GLN A 30 8.85 -13.56 3.30
C GLN A 30 8.82 -12.15 2.70
N PHE A 31 8.04 -11.28 3.31
CA PHE A 31 7.90 -9.88 2.92
C PHE A 31 8.07 -8.95 4.12
N SER A 32 8.70 -7.81 3.86
CA SER A 32 8.77 -6.67 4.77
C SER A 32 7.86 -5.56 4.27
N ILE A 33 7.25 -4.82 5.19
CA ILE A 33 6.45 -3.64 4.88
C ILE A 33 7.34 -2.42 5.00
N ILE A 34 7.31 -1.54 4.00
CA ILE A 34 7.93 -0.22 4.16
C ILE A 34 7.02 0.64 5.04
N GLU A 35 7.59 1.26 6.08
CA GLU A 35 6.86 2.01 7.11
C GLU A 35 6.28 3.36 6.63
N GLU A 36 6.02 3.49 5.34
CA GLU A 36 5.51 4.68 4.68
C GLU A 36 4.36 4.29 3.74
N PHE A 37 3.27 5.07 3.75
CA PHE A 37 2.32 5.00 2.64
C PHE A 37 2.86 5.86 1.51
N GLY A 38 2.75 5.33 0.30
CA GLY A 38 2.88 6.17 -0.89
C GLY A 38 1.51 6.61 -1.40
N LEU A 39 1.51 7.64 -2.23
CA LEU A 39 0.32 8.13 -2.89
C LEU A 39 0.54 8.06 -4.41
N HIS A 40 -0.25 7.24 -5.09
CA HIS A 40 -0.27 7.23 -6.55
C HIS A 40 -1.14 8.36 -7.06
N MET A 41 -0.51 9.41 -7.60
CA MET A 41 -1.23 10.54 -8.18
C MET A 41 -1.70 10.19 -9.60
N MET A 42 -3.01 10.03 -9.76
CA MET A 42 -3.63 9.79 -11.05
C MET A 42 -4.03 11.11 -11.70
N ARG A 43 -3.62 11.29 -12.96
CA ARG A 43 -4.04 12.40 -13.81
C ARG A 43 -5.01 11.89 -14.87
N PRO A 44 -6.13 12.58 -15.12
CA PRO A 44 -7.02 12.23 -16.22
C PRO A 44 -6.28 12.37 -17.55
N MET A 45 -6.43 11.37 -18.42
CA MET A 45 -5.85 11.43 -19.77
C MET A 45 -6.42 12.58 -20.60
N SER A 46 -7.66 12.99 -20.32
CA SER A 46 -8.35 14.11 -20.96
C SER A 46 -7.96 15.50 -20.44
N ASN A 47 -7.32 15.59 -19.27
CA ASN A 47 -6.88 16.87 -18.68
C ASN A 47 -5.60 16.65 -17.86
N PRO A 48 -4.41 16.68 -18.51
CA PRO A 48 -3.14 16.32 -17.88
C PRO A 48 -2.63 17.36 -16.86
N ILE A 49 -3.26 18.55 -16.81
CA ILE A 49 -2.87 19.66 -15.94
C ILE A 49 -3.48 19.49 -14.54
N ASN A 50 -4.66 18.87 -14.44
CA ASN A 50 -5.34 18.68 -13.16
C ASN A 50 -5.02 17.31 -12.56
N VAL A 51 -4.34 17.30 -11.42
CA VAL A 51 -4.31 16.09 -10.57
C VAL A 51 -5.68 15.94 -9.96
N SER A 52 -6.32 14.80 -10.22
CA SER A 52 -7.72 14.63 -9.83
C SER A 52 -7.87 13.75 -8.60
N TRP A 53 -7.01 12.73 -8.42
CA TRP A 53 -7.15 11.74 -7.34
C TRP A 53 -5.80 11.13 -6.96
N GLY A 54 -5.58 10.88 -5.67
CA GLY A 54 -4.47 10.10 -5.14
C GLY A 54 -4.95 8.75 -4.61
N ILE A 55 -4.29 7.64 -4.98
CA ILE A 55 -4.56 6.31 -4.41
C ILE A 55 -3.50 6.01 -3.35
N PRO A 56 -3.85 5.93 -2.06
CA PRO A 56 -2.89 5.56 -1.03
C PRO A 56 -2.54 4.08 -1.16
N TYR A 57 -1.26 3.76 -1.04
CA TYR A 57 -0.77 2.39 -1.14
C TYR A 57 0.27 2.08 -0.07
N ILE A 58 0.39 0.80 0.26
CA ILE A 58 1.45 0.21 1.08
C ILE A 58 2.38 -0.56 0.18
N MET A 59 3.66 -0.54 0.51
CA MET A 59 4.67 -1.26 -0.24
C MET A 59 5.16 -2.49 0.54
N LEU A 60 5.09 -3.64 -0.11
CA LEU A 60 5.72 -4.88 0.33
C LEU A 60 7.01 -5.08 -0.43
N VAL A 61 8.04 -5.55 0.27
CA VAL A 61 9.35 -5.88 -0.30
C VAL A 61 9.67 -7.33 0.04
N CYS A 62 9.94 -8.14 -0.99
CA CYS A 62 10.37 -9.52 -0.81
C CYS A 62 11.72 -9.56 -0.09
N GLY A 63 11.79 -10.27 1.03
CA GLY A 63 13.00 -10.42 1.83
C GLY A 63 14.12 -11.23 1.16
N LYS A 64 13.80 -11.92 0.05
CA LYS A 64 14.78 -12.74 -0.71
C LYS A 64 15.36 -12.01 -1.92
N CYS A 65 14.52 -11.52 -2.82
CA CYS A 65 14.97 -10.98 -4.11
C CYS A 65 14.72 -9.47 -4.26
N GLY A 66 14.16 -8.80 -3.25
CA GLY A 66 13.87 -7.37 -3.29
C GLY A 66 12.73 -6.95 -4.20
N TYR A 67 11.94 -7.90 -4.73
CA TYR A 67 10.72 -7.58 -5.49
C TYR A 67 9.78 -6.71 -4.66
N MET A 68 9.24 -5.65 -5.26
CA MET A 68 8.38 -4.68 -4.58
C MET A 68 6.97 -4.76 -5.17
N SER A 69 5.95 -4.88 -4.31
CA SER A 69 4.55 -4.80 -4.71
C SER A 69 3.82 -3.70 -3.94
N GLN A 70 2.96 -2.98 -4.65
CA GLN A 70 2.17 -1.89 -4.10
C GLN A 70 0.72 -2.33 -3.98
N HIS A 71 0.14 -2.19 -2.79
CA HIS A 71 -1.23 -2.61 -2.51
C HIS A 71 -2.04 -1.42 -2.02
N ASN A 72 -3.26 -1.26 -2.53
CA ASN A 72 -4.16 -0.19 -2.12
C ASN A 72 -4.46 -0.31 -0.62
N ALA A 73 -4.13 0.75 0.13
CA ALA A 73 -4.25 0.76 1.59
C ALA A 73 -5.71 0.73 2.07
N ILE A 74 -6.63 1.31 1.29
CA ILE A 74 -8.08 1.29 1.57
C ILE A 74 -8.62 -0.12 1.35
N SER A 75 -8.25 -0.79 0.25
CA SER A 75 -8.69 -2.17 -0.01
C SER A 75 -8.18 -3.18 1.03
N LEU A 76 -7.07 -2.85 1.69
CA LEU A 76 -6.53 -3.61 2.81
C LEU A 76 -7.18 -3.29 4.16
N ASP A 77 -8.18 -2.39 4.21
CA ASP A 77 -8.79 -1.87 5.46
C ASP A 77 -7.77 -1.27 6.43
N VAL A 78 -6.65 -0.77 5.90
CA VAL A 78 -5.59 -0.15 6.69
C VAL A 78 -5.83 1.35 6.88
N LEU A 79 -6.51 1.98 5.93
CA LEU A 79 -6.94 3.37 5.99
C LEU A 79 -8.45 3.45 5.84
N ASP A 80 -9.09 4.21 6.72
CA ASP A 80 -10.50 4.53 6.59
C ASP A 80 -10.71 5.48 5.38
N PRO A 81 -11.76 5.28 4.55
CA PRO A 81 -12.12 6.20 3.47
C PRO A 81 -12.18 7.68 3.89
N GLU A 82 -12.63 7.98 5.11
CA GLU A 82 -12.70 9.36 5.62
C GLU A 82 -11.31 9.97 5.84
N THR A 83 -10.31 9.16 6.20
CA THR A 83 -8.92 9.62 6.39
C THR A 83 -8.28 10.11 5.08
N THR A 84 -8.81 9.65 3.94
CA THR A 84 -8.32 10.00 2.60
C THR A 84 -8.82 11.37 2.13
N GLN A 85 -9.87 11.92 2.76
CA GLN A 85 -10.47 13.20 2.35
C GLN A 85 -9.60 14.42 2.72
N THR A 86 -8.62 14.24 3.61
CA THR A 86 -7.63 15.26 4.02
C THR A 86 -6.46 15.39 3.04
N LEU A 87 -6.36 14.53 2.02
CA LEU A 87 -5.37 14.67 0.92
C LEU A 87 -5.91 15.49 -0.26
N LYS A 88 -7.05 16.17 -0.07
CA LYS A 88 -7.45 17.31 -0.88
C LYS A 88 -6.58 18.51 -0.49
N MET A 89 -5.35 18.56 -0.97
CA MET A 89 -4.57 19.81 -1.04
C MET A 89 -4.87 20.53 -2.35
#